data_AF-A0A9D3A0V7-F1
#
_entry.id   AF-A0A9D3A0V7-F1
#
_cell.length_a   1.000
_cell.length_b   1.000
_cell.length_c   1.000
_cell.angle_alpha   90.00
_cell.angle_beta   90.00
_cell.angle_gamma   90.00
#
_symmetry.space_group_name_H-M   'P 1'
#
loop_
_entity.id
_entity.type
_entity.pdbx_description
1 polymer ?
#
loop_
_entity_poly.entity_id
_entity_poly.type
_entity_poly.pdbx_seq_one_letter_code
_entity_poly.pdbx_strand_id
1 'polypeptide(L)'
;FGGAAGEIARHPSQLYEALLEGVVIFIVLFALSRKKPPLPRGTHFGLFLIMYGTFRFLVEFIREPDVQLGYLWGGWLTMGQLLSLPLVIAGIVILIYALKMKLPQQGIPEMEQKQ
;
A
#
# COMPACT_ATOMS: atom_id res chain seq x y z
N PHE A 1 20.91 24.66 -19.94
CA PHE A 1 20.47 23.49 -19.15
C PHE A 1 21.70 22.77 -18.63
N GLY A 2 22.29 23.30 -17.56
CA GLY A 2 23.55 22.81 -17.00
C GLY A 2 23.45 22.90 -15.49
N GLY A 3 22.84 21.89 -14.89
CA GLY A 3 22.96 21.62 -13.46
C GLY A 3 23.65 20.27 -13.36
N ALA A 4 24.93 20.29 -12.99
CA ALA A 4 25.68 19.08 -12.68
C ALA A 4 24.89 18.26 -11.68
N ALA A 5 24.36 17.11 -12.12
CA ALA A 5 23.92 16.07 -11.22
C ALA A 5 25.17 15.71 -10.39
N GLY A 6 25.20 16.16 -9.14
CA GLY A 6 26.35 15.97 -8.26
C GLY A 6 26.78 14.50 -8.23
N GLU A 7 28.08 14.29 -8.16
CA GLU A 7 28.75 12.98 -8.03
C GLU A 7 28.41 12.29 -6.71
N ILE A 8 27.13 11.95 -6.51
CA ILE A 8 26.67 11.09 -5.42
C ILE A 8 25.65 10.15 -6.05
N ALA A 9 26.03 8.89 -6.22
CA ALA A 9 25.13 7.83 -6.64
C ALA A 9 24.07 7.60 -5.56
N ARG A 10 23.02 8.42 -5.54
CA ARG A 10 21.87 8.24 -4.66
C ARG A 10 21.05 7.07 -5.21
N HIS A 11 20.70 6.13 -4.34
CA HIS A 11 19.82 5.01 -4.72
C HIS A 11 18.55 5.55 -5.38
N PRO A 12 18.14 5.03 -6.55
CA PRO A 12 16.94 5.47 -7.26
C PRO A 12 15.69 4.91 -6.56
N SER A 13 15.49 5.28 -5.30
CA SER A 13 14.36 4.90 -4.44
C SER A 13 13.01 5.15 -5.12
N GLN A 14 12.90 6.22 -5.92
CA GLN A 14 11.71 6.52 -6.72
C GLN A 14 11.33 5.41 -7.71
N LEU A 15 12.30 4.73 -8.31
CA LEU A 15 12.04 3.64 -9.25
C LEU A 15 11.53 2.40 -8.51
N TYR A 16 12.07 2.13 -7.30
CA TYR A 16 11.58 1.07 -6.43
C TYR A 16 10.18 1.38 -5.89
N GLU A 17 9.92 2.63 -5.48
CA GLU A 17 8.59 3.08 -5.06
C GLU A 17 7.56 2.91 -6.18
N ALA A 18 7.87 3.39 -7.40
CA ALA A 18 6.95 3.29 -8.54
C ALA A 18 6.68 1.82 -8.96
N LEU A 19 7.70 0.96 -8.92
CA LEU A 19 7.54 -0.45 -9.25
C LEU A 19 6.78 -1.21 -8.15
N LEU A 20 7.14 -1.04 -6.88
CA LEU A 20 6.52 -1.76 -5.77
C LEU A 20 5.12 -1.23 -5.44
N GLU A 21 4.98 0.08 -5.20
CA GLU A 21 3.69 0.68 -4.82
C GLU A 21 2.73 0.79 -6.01
N GLY A 22 3.25 0.91 -7.23
CA GLY A 22 2.44 0.99 -8.45
C GLY A 22 2.24 -0.37 -9.11
N VAL A 23 3.27 -0.84 -9.82
CA VAL A 23 3.18 -1.98 -10.74
C VAL A 23 2.84 -3.28 -10.02
N VAL A 24 3.53 -3.59 -8.92
CA VAL A 24 3.32 -4.85 -8.18
C VAL A 24 1.92 -4.88 -7.54
N ILE A 25 1.51 -3.80 -6.87
CA ILE A 25 0.16 -3.69 -6.30
C ILE A 25 -0.91 -3.83 -7.39
N PHE A 26 -0.72 -3.15 -8.52
CA PHE A 26 -1.66 -3.23 -9.64
C PHE A 26 -1.78 -4.66 -10.19
N ILE A 27 -0.67 -5.36 -10.44
CA ILE A 27 -0.68 -6.74 -10.95
C ILE A 27 -1.40 -7.67 -9.98
N VAL A 28 -1.12 -7.57 -8.68
CA VAL A 28 -1.73 -8.44 -7.67
C VAL A 28 -3.24 -8.20 -7.58
N LEU A 29 -3.67 -6.94 -7.50
CA LEU A 29 -5.09 -6.59 -7.45
C LEU A 29 -5.82 -6.95 -8.74
N PHE A 30 -5.18 -6.74 -9.90
CA PHE A 30 -5.72 -7.12 -11.20
C PHE A 30 -5.88 -8.65 -11.33
N ALA A 31 -4.89 -9.42 -10.90
CA ALA A 31 -4.96 -10.89 -10.88
C ALA A 31 -6.08 -11.39 -9.96
N LEU A 32 -6.27 -10.78 -8.79
CA LEU A 32 -7.34 -11.13 -7.86
C LEU A 32 -8.73 -10.73 -8.39
N SER A 33 -8.83 -9.60 -9.08
CA SER A 33 -10.06 -9.17 -9.74
C SER A 33 -10.55 -10.15 -10.80
N ARG A 34 -9.62 -10.89 -11.43
CA ARG A 34 -9.94 -11.90 -12.46
C ARG A 34 -10.33 -13.27 -11.88
N LYS A 35 -10.20 -13.50 -10.57
CA LYS A 35 -10.61 -14.77 -9.94
C LYS A 35 -12.12 -14.92 -9.89
N LYS A 36 -12.59 -16.16 -10.14
CA LYS A 36 -13.98 -16.59 -9.94
C LYS A 36 -14.01 -17.71 -8.89
N PRO A 37 -14.90 -17.68 -7.89
CA PRO A 37 -15.95 -16.68 -7.62
C PRO A 37 -15.40 -15.30 -7.17
N PRO A 38 -16.18 -14.22 -7.34
CA PRO A 38 -15.76 -12.88 -6.94
C PRO A 38 -15.52 -12.79 -5.43
N LEU A 39 -14.44 -12.13 -5.04
CA LEU A 39 -14.08 -11.92 -3.64
C LEU A 39 -15.09 -10.99 -2.95
N PRO A 40 -15.31 -11.13 -1.62
CA PRO A 40 -16.19 -10.24 -0.87
C PRO A 40 -15.86 -8.74 -1.05
N ARG A 41 -16.86 -7.88 -0.89
CA ARG A 41 -16.65 -6.42 -0.88
C ARG A 41 -15.65 -6.05 0.23
N GLY A 42 -14.73 -5.15 -0.08
CA GLY A 42 -13.69 -4.71 0.86
C GLY A 42 -12.39 -5.51 0.82
N THR A 43 -12.36 -6.71 0.21
CA THR A 43 -11.13 -7.53 0.12
C THR A 43 -10.03 -6.84 -0.69
N HIS A 44 -10.37 -6.22 -1.83
CA HIS A 44 -9.40 -5.51 -2.67
C HIS A 44 -8.81 -4.28 -1.95
N PHE A 45 -9.65 -3.52 -1.22
CA PHE A 45 -9.22 -2.34 -0.48
C PHE A 45 -8.35 -2.71 0.73
N GLY A 46 -8.75 -3.74 1.50
CA GLY A 46 -7.94 -4.24 2.61
C GLY A 46 -6.57 -4.75 2.13
N LEU A 47 -6.53 -5.50 1.02
CA LEU A 47 -5.27 -5.99 0.47
C LEU A 47 -4.39 -4.86 -0.08
N PHE A 48 -4.98 -3.85 -0.72
CA PHE A 48 -4.25 -2.65 -1.15
C PHE A 48 -3.54 -1.99 0.04
N LEU A 49 -4.26 -1.74 1.14
CA LEU A 49 -3.69 -1.10 2.33
C LEU A 49 -2.57 -1.92 2.97
N ILE A 50 -2.74 -3.24 3.05
CA ILE A 50 -1.70 -4.15 3.58
C ILE A 50 -0.46 -4.09 2.71
N MET A 51 -0.59 -4.32 1.39
CA MET A 51 0.56 -4.34 0.49
C MET A 51 1.26 -2.98 0.43
N TYR A 52 0.49 -1.89 0.37
CA TYR A 52 1.03 -0.54 0.36
C TYR A 52 1.81 -0.24 1.65
N GLY A 53 1.22 -0.53 2.82
CA GLY A 53 1.90 -0.35 4.10
C GLY A 53 3.16 -1.21 4.22
N THR A 54 3.13 -2.46 3.77
CA THR A 54 4.31 -3.34 3.78
C THR A 54 5.41 -2.84 2.84
N PHE A 55 5.09 -2.44 1.61
CA PHE A 55 6.11 -1.91 0.69
C PHE A 55 6.68 -0.59 1.19
N ARG A 56 5.85 0.29 1.75
CA ARG A 56 6.31 1.55 2.35
C ARG A 56 7.25 1.30 3.52
N PHE A 57 6.95 0.32 4.37
CA PHE A 57 7.85 -0.13 5.43
C PHE A 57 9.18 -0.62 4.86
N LEU A 58 9.16 -1.49 3.85
CA LEU A 58 10.38 -2.06 3.23
C LEU A 58 11.24 -1.04 2.49
N VAL A 59 10.63 -0.15 1.69
CA VAL A 59 11.33 0.91 0.96
C VAL A 59 12.04 1.85 1.94
N GLU A 60 11.41 2.12 3.08
CA GLU A 60 11.97 2.98 4.12
C GLU A 60 13.21 2.37 4.80
N PHE A 61 13.40 1.04 4.80
CA PHE A 61 14.67 0.41 5.23
C PHE A 61 15.80 0.58 4.20
N ILE A 62 15.45 0.69 2.92
CA ILE A 62 16.41 0.81 1.82
C ILE A 62 16.76 2.27 1.58
N ARG A 63 15.88 3.21 1.95
CA ARG A 63 16.20 4.63 2.00
C ARG A 63 17.18 4.88 3.14
N GLU A 64 18.28 5.54 2.82
CA GLU A 64 19.12 6.17 3.83
C GLU A 64 18.24 7.15 4.63
N PRO A 65 18.16 7.01 5.97
CA PRO A 65 17.39 7.93 6.78
C PRO A 65 18.02 9.32 6.65
N ASP A 66 17.18 10.29 6.29
CA ASP A 66 17.60 11.66 6.06
C ASP A 66 18.33 12.18 7.31
N VAL A 67 19.59 12.59 7.14
CA VAL A 67 20.51 13.05 8.21
C VAL A 67 19.94 14.19 9.05
N GLN A 68 18.89 14.86 8.55
CA GLN A 68 18.26 16.02 9.17
C GLN A 68 17.08 15.70 10.10
N LEU A 69 16.47 14.52 9.97
CA LEU A 69 15.37 14.07 10.86
C LEU A 69 15.86 13.05 11.90
N GLY A 70 16.95 12.34 11.63
CA GLY A 70 17.46 11.30 12.51
C GLY A 70 16.45 10.15 12.72
N TYR A 71 16.89 9.11 13.42
CA TYR A 71 15.98 8.07 13.85
C TYR A 71 15.14 8.55 15.04
N LEU A 72 13.83 8.33 15.00
CA LEU A 72 12.97 8.51 16.16
C LEU A 72 13.11 7.30 17.09
N TRP A 73 13.01 7.55 18.39
CA TRP A 73 12.97 6.51 19.43
C TRP A 73 14.19 5.56 19.50
N GLY A 74 15.41 6.09 19.34
CA GLY A 74 16.63 5.33 19.69
C GLY A 74 17.37 4.66 18.54
N GLY A 75 17.34 5.21 17.32
CA GLY A 75 18.27 4.78 16.25
C GLY A 75 17.73 3.79 15.22
N TRP A 76 16.44 3.43 15.30
CA TRP A 76 15.87 2.35 14.48
C TRP A 76 14.49 2.62 13.85
N LEU A 77 13.72 3.60 14.35
CA LEU A 77 12.36 3.86 13.88
C LEU A 77 12.31 5.14 13.04
N THR A 78 11.84 5.03 11.80
CA THR A 78 11.68 6.19 10.91
C THR A 78 10.20 6.64 10.85
N MET A 79 9.96 7.88 10.44
CA MET A 79 8.59 8.41 10.26
C MET A 79 7.77 7.56 9.27
N GLY A 80 8.41 7.04 8.22
CA GLY A 80 7.76 6.16 7.25
C GLY A 80 7.22 4.88 7.89
N GLN A 81 7.99 4.27 8.80
CA GLN A 81 7.60 3.05 9.50
C GLN A 81 6.44 3.28 10.48
N LEU A 82 6.45 4.43 11.17
CA LEU A 82 5.38 4.82 12.09
C LEU A 82 4.05 5.02 11.36
N LEU A 83 4.08 5.58 10.13
CA LEU A 83 2.88 5.77 9.32
C LEU A 83 2.44 4.49 8.60
N SER A 84 3.35 3.60 8.24
CA SER A 84 3.02 2.34 7.58
C SER A 84 2.33 1.34 8.51
N LEU A 85 2.73 1.28 9.79
CA LEU A 85 2.19 0.33 10.76
C LEU A 85 0.65 0.46 10.97
N PRO A 86 0.10 1.66 11.24
CA PRO A 86 -1.35 1.87 11.34
C PRO A 86 -2.08 1.48 10.06
N LEU A 87 -1.45 1.71 8.90
CA LEU A 87 -2.04 1.42 7.61
C LEU A 87 -2.15 -0.09 7.36
N VAL A 88 -1.10 -0.85 7.69
CA VAL A 88 -1.12 -2.32 7.64
C VAL A 88 -2.18 -2.86 8.60
N ILE A 89 -2.24 -2.35 9.83
CA ILE A 89 -3.23 -2.76 10.83
C ILE A 89 -4.66 -2.50 10.31
N ALA A 90 -4.93 -1.31 9.79
CA ALA A 90 -6.23 -0.96 9.22
C ALA A 90 -6.60 -1.90 8.06
N GLY A 91 -5.64 -2.20 7.17
CA GLY A 91 -5.83 -3.14 6.07
C GLY A 91 -6.18 -4.56 6.54
N ILE A 92 -5.50 -5.07 7.58
CA ILE A 92 -5.78 -6.38 8.19
C ILE A 92 -7.18 -6.41 8.80
N VAL A 93 -7.57 -5.38 9.55
CA VAL A 93 -8.90 -5.28 10.16
C VAL A 93 -9.99 -5.31 9.09
N ILE A 94 -9.83 -4.53 8.02
CA ILE A 94 -10.78 -4.49 6.90
C ILE A 94 -10.83 -5.84 6.18
N LEU A 95 -9.68 -6.48 5.97
CA LEU A 95 -9.62 -7.79 5.30
C LEU A 95 -10.34 -8.87 6.12
N ILE A 96 -10.07 -8.94 7.43
CA ILE A 96 -10.74 -9.89 8.33
C ILE A 96 -12.24 -9.63 8.35
N TYR A 97 -12.66 -8.37 8.42
CA TYR A 97 -14.07 -7.98 8.41
C TYR A 97 -14.75 -8.37 7.09
N ALA A 98 -14.13 -8.09 5.95
CA ALA A 98 -14.62 -8.45 4.63
C ALA A 98 -14.78 -9.96 4.45
N LEU A 99 -13.81 -10.75 4.92
CA LEU A 99 -13.85 -12.21 4.87
C LEU A 99 -14.91 -12.81 5.81
N LYS A 100 -15.13 -12.19 6.98
CA LYS A 100 -16.16 -12.62 7.94
C LYS A 100 -17.57 -12.33 7.43
N MET A 101 -17.82 -11.12 6.90
CA MET A 101 -19.15 -10.75 6.44
C MET A 101 -19.53 -11.38 5.09
N LYS A 102 -18.55 -11.78 4.26
CA LYS A 102 -18.77 -12.32 2.91
C LYS A 102 -19.76 -11.47 2.09
N LEU A 103 -19.63 -10.14 2.19
CA LEU A 103 -20.56 -9.23 1.54
C LEU A 103 -20.55 -9.49 0.02
N PRO A 104 -21.70 -9.83 -0.59
CA PRO A 104 -21.78 -10.04 -2.03
C PRO A 104 -21.43 -8.74 -2.74
N GLN A 105 -20.69 -8.82 -3.85
CA GLN A 105 -20.33 -7.65 -4.67
C GLN A 105 -21.50 -6.97 -5.38
N GLN A 106 -22.75 -7.38 -5.10
CA GLN A 106 -23.92 -6.76 -5.72
C GLN A 106 -24.02 -5.28 -5.33
N GLY A 107 -24.00 -4.42 -6.34
CA GLY A 107 -24.36 -3.00 -6.21
C GLY A 107 -25.81 -2.85 -5.76
N ILE A 108 -26.18 -1.65 -5.33
CA ILE A 108 -27.54 -1.31 -4.84
C ILE A 108 -28.56 -1.98 -5.77
N PRO A 109 -29.47 -2.83 -5.26
CA PRO A 109 -30.52 -3.41 -6.08
C PRO A 109 -31.25 -2.26 -6.79
N GLU A 110 -31.54 -2.38 -8.09
CA GLU A 110 -32.28 -1.38 -8.92
C GLU A 110 -33.65 -0.96 -8.35
N MET A 111 -34.02 -1.47 -7.18
CA MET A 111 -35.27 -1.26 -6.45
C MET A 111 -35.52 0.21 -6.04
N GLU A 112 -34.52 1.09 -6.13
CA GLU A 112 -34.64 2.53 -5.81
C GLU A 112 -34.67 3.43 -7.06
N GLN A 113 -34.48 2.88 -8.27
CA GLN A 113 -34.56 3.67 -9.51
C GLN A 113 -35.98 3.77 -10.09
N LYS A 114 -36.99 3.22 -9.39
CA LYS A 114 -38.36 3.16 -9.89
C LYS A 114 -39.43 3.66 -8.91
N GLN A 115 -39.08 4.55 -7.99
CA GLN A 115 -40.04 5.27 -7.13
C GLN A 115 -40.11 6.75 -7.49
#